data_AF-A0A8H7RQG9-F1
#
_entry.id   AF-A0A8H7RQG9-F1
#
_cell.length_a   1.000
_cell.length_b   1.000
_cell.length_c   1.000
_cell.angle_alpha   90.00
_cell.angle_beta   90.00
_cell.angle_gamma   90.00
#
_symmetry.space_group_name_H-M   'P 1'
#
loop_
_entity.id
_entity.type
_entity.pdbx_description
1 polymer ?
#
loop_
_entity_poly.entity_id
_entity_poly.type
_entity_poly.pdbx_seq_one_letter_code
_entity_poly.pdbx_strand_id
1 'polypeptide(L)'
;MNDSVSILVAVFLILIALRWMLGGNQNNQQQQQQQGQRRTTTGARRMPHRVTPQMIEMVRAMFPDIPTAAIQADLQRTGSVETTVDNALRDGGLPLPPPIASQQGSPNANANNNSPNVSSSRKSPSHPNLVQRYKIDVQQDTDQEPPKVWEASPDKRQETLRKRKEFMVLQARKKLMEQQQKKQNIEQQDVQGSSSTTAAIPVSTKEGQEDEEKTFEDMSVDELNTLSPEQRRDQMLQALERRTSSS
;
A
#
# COMPACT_ATOMS: atom_id res chain seq x y z
N MET A 1 -28.36 25.15 49.00
CA MET A 1 -28.23 23.98 48.10
C MET A 1 -27.80 24.39 46.69
N ASN A 2 -28.35 25.49 46.16
CA ASN A 2 -28.08 25.94 44.79
C ASN A 2 -26.64 26.46 44.60
N ASP A 3 -26.06 27.14 45.61
CA ASP A 3 -24.67 27.60 45.55
C ASP A 3 -23.66 26.46 45.47
N SER A 4 -23.88 25.39 46.23
CA SER A 4 -23.02 24.19 46.20
C SER A 4 -23.03 23.52 44.81
N VAL A 5 -24.18 23.52 44.13
CA VAL A 5 -24.32 23.01 42.76
C VAL A 5 -23.60 23.92 41.77
N SER A 6 -23.73 25.24 41.91
CA SER A 6 -23.04 26.21 41.05
C SER A 6 -21.52 26.12 41.18
N ILE A 7 -21.02 25.95 42.41
CA ILE A 7 -19.59 25.73 42.68
C ILE A 7 -19.09 24.42 42.06
N LEU A 8 -19.84 23.33 42.15
CA LEU A 8 -19.47 22.05 41.52
C LEU A 8 -19.40 22.16 39.98
N VAL A 9 -20.35 22.87 39.37
CA VAL A 9 -20.36 23.11 37.92
C VAL A 9 -19.18 23.98 37.50
N ALA A 10 -18.86 25.03 38.26
CA ALA A 10 -17.72 25.90 37.99
C ALA A 10 -16.39 25.13 38.09
N VAL A 11 -16.20 24.31 39.13
CA VAL A 11 -15.00 23.47 39.28
C VAL A 11 -14.88 22.45 38.16
N PHE A 12 -15.99 21.86 37.71
CA PHE A 12 -16.00 20.91 36.61
C PHE A 12 -15.61 21.55 35.27
N LEU A 13 -16.13 22.75 34.97
CA LEU A 13 -15.74 23.51 33.77
C LEU A 13 -14.28 23.94 33.81
N ILE A 14 -13.79 24.36 34.99
CA ILE A 14 -12.37 24.69 35.19
C ILE A 14 -11.50 23.46 34.98
N LEU A 15 -11.88 22.28 35.47
CA LEU A 15 -11.14 21.03 35.25
C LEU A 15 -11.15 20.61 33.78
N ILE A 16 -12.24 20.82 33.03
CA ILE A 16 -12.28 20.57 31.59
C ILE A 16 -11.37 21.55 30.85
N ALA A 17 -11.40 22.83 31.21
CA ALA A 17 -10.52 23.84 30.64
C ALA A 17 -9.05 23.55 30.95
N LEU A 18 -8.72 23.14 32.18
CA LEU A 18 -7.38 22.68 32.56
C LEU A 18 -6.99 21.37 31.86
N ARG A 19 -7.92 20.42 31.68
CA ARG A 19 -7.66 19.18 30.91
C ARG A 19 -7.31 19.50 29.46
N TRP A 20 -7.93 20.53 28.89
CA TRP A 20 -7.69 20.99 27.53
C TRP A 20 -6.45 21.89 27.43
N MET A 21 -6.17 22.71 28.44
CA MET A 21 -5.05 23.66 28.46
C MET A 21 -3.73 23.04 28.92
N LEU A 22 -3.75 22.04 29.83
CA LEU A 22 -2.57 21.27 30.24
C LEU A 22 -2.41 19.94 29.47
N GLY A 23 -3.47 19.45 28.81
CA GLY A 23 -3.45 18.20 28.03
C GLY A 23 -3.58 18.38 26.51
N GLY A 24 -3.73 19.61 26.03
CA GLY A 24 -3.87 19.95 24.61
C GLY A 24 -2.54 20.21 23.94
N ASN A 25 -1.76 19.15 23.68
CA ASN A 25 -0.93 18.96 22.46
C ASN A 25 0.08 17.81 22.64
N GLN A 26 -0.41 16.58 22.65
CA GLN A 26 0.39 15.39 22.27
C GLN A 26 -0.32 14.56 21.21
N ASN A 27 -1.06 15.23 20.31
CA ASN A 27 -1.79 14.56 19.24
C ASN A 27 -1.68 15.30 17.90
N ASN A 28 -0.49 15.79 17.56
CA ASN A 28 -0.05 15.95 16.18
C ASN A 28 1.46 16.16 16.16
N GLN A 29 2.19 15.46 15.30
CA GLN A 29 3.67 15.39 15.22
C GLN A 29 4.38 14.42 16.20
N GLN A 30 4.07 13.13 16.11
CA GLN A 30 5.05 12.04 16.26
C GLN A 30 4.40 10.72 15.84
N GLN A 31 4.13 10.61 14.54
CA GLN A 31 3.87 9.32 13.89
C GLN A 31 4.43 9.34 12.45
N GLN A 32 5.67 9.81 12.35
CA GLN A 32 6.59 9.35 11.32
C GLN A 32 7.74 8.67 12.07
N GLN A 33 8.13 7.50 11.58
CA GLN A 33 9.25 6.69 12.08
C GLN A 33 8.97 5.92 13.37
N GLN A 34 8.19 4.85 13.24
CA GLN A 34 8.50 3.59 13.91
C GLN A 34 7.94 2.46 13.05
N GLN A 35 8.85 1.77 12.38
CA GLN A 35 8.60 0.59 11.55
C GLN A 35 8.23 -0.59 12.45
N GLY A 36 7.01 -0.57 12.99
CA GLY A 36 6.38 -1.74 13.59
C GLY A 36 5.60 -2.47 12.50
N GLN A 37 6.16 -3.58 12.02
CA GLN A 37 5.58 -4.46 11.01
C GLN A 37 4.16 -4.90 11.40
N ARG A 38 3.15 -4.17 10.94
CA ARG A 38 1.76 -4.61 10.95
C ARG A 38 1.61 -5.72 9.92
N ARG A 39 1.73 -6.96 10.39
CA ARG A 39 1.40 -8.20 9.65
C ARG A 39 -0.07 -8.14 9.23
N THR A 40 -0.32 -7.60 8.03
CA THR A 40 -1.58 -7.77 7.33
C THR A 40 -1.68 -9.23 6.89
N THR A 41 -2.49 -10.02 7.60
CA THR A 41 -2.79 -11.41 7.22
C THR A 41 -3.75 -11.42 6.03
N THR A 42 -3.24 -11.02 4.87
CA THR A 42 -3.91 -11.20 3.58
C THR A 42 -3.00 -12.05 2.73
N GLY A 43 -3.13 -13.38 2.83
CA GLY A 43 -2.80 -14.38 1.79
C GLY A 43 -1.52 -14.22 0.95
N ALA A 44 -0.53 -13.44 1.38
CA ALA A 44 0.75 -13.36 0.74
C ALA A 44 1.38 -14.74 0.95
N ARG A 45 1.64 -15.45 -0.14
CA ARG A 45 2.50 -16.63 -0.11
C ARG A 45 3.78 -16.16 0.58
N ARG A 46 3.93 -16.50 1.86
CA ARG A 46 5.11 -16.13 2.63
C ARG A 46 6.25 -16.79 1.90
N MET A 47 7.06 -15.98 1.22
CA MET A 47 8.24 -16.49 0.55
C MET A 47 9.06 -17.21 1.63
N PRO A 48 9.48 -18.46 1.39
CA PRO A 48 10.30 -19.18 2.37
C PRO A 48 11.55 -18.35 2.62
N HIS A 49 11.80 -17.98 3.87
CA HIS A 49 12.99 -17.24 4.25
C HIS A 49 14.21 -18.14 4.09
N ARG A 50 15.33 -17.57 3.65
CA ARG A 50 16.60 -18.29 3.60
C ARG A 50 17.06 -18.58 5.03
N VAL A 51 17.29 -19.86 5.33
CA VAL A 51 17.77 -20.30 6.63
C VAL A 51 19.26 -20.63 6.52
N THR A 52 20.08 -20.01 7.36
CA THR A 52 21.50 -20.34 7.44
C THR A 52 21.73 -21.45 8.49
N PRO A 53 22.78 -22.28 8.35
CA PRO A 53 23.12 -23.30 9.34
C PRO A 53 23.37 -22.72 10.75
N GLN A 54 23.96 -21.52 10.82
CA GLN A 54 24.21 -20.81 12.08
C GLN A 54 22.93 -20.51 12.85
N MET A 55 21.85 -20.10 12.16
CA MET A 55 20.55 -19.84 12.80
C MET A 55 19.99 -21.11 13.44
N ILE A 56 20.17 -22.27 12.79
CA ILE A 56 19.72 -23.57 13.30
C ILE A 56 20.54 -23.96 14.53
N GLU A 57 21.87 -23.79 14.48
CA GLU A 57 22.78 -24.12 15.57
C GLU A 57 22.49 -23.30 16.84
N MET A 58 22.23 -22.00 16.68
CA MET A 58 21.87 -21.12 17.80
C MET A 58 20.59 -21.59 18.51
N VAL A 59 19.53 -21.94 17.76
CA VAL A 59 18.30 -22.48 18.35
C VAL A 59 18.56 -23.84 18.99
N ARG A 60 19.36 -24.70 18.36
CA ARG A 60 19.70 -26.04 18.87
C ARG A 60 20.52 -25.99 20.15
N ALA A 61 21.39 -25.00 20.32
CA ALA A 61 22.18 -24.82 21.54
C ALA A 61 21.29 -24.48 22.75
N MET A 62 20.18 -23.76 22.54
CA MET A 62 19.20 -23.45 23.57
C MET A 62 18.19 -24.60 23.80
N PHE A 63 17.81 -25.29 22.72
CA PHE A 63 16.81 -26.36 22.74
C PHE A 63 17.36 -27.65 22.10
N PRO A 64 18.15 -28.46 22.83
CA PRO A 64 18.73 -29.68 22.30
C PRO A 64 17.69 -30.77 22.00
N ASP A 65 16.52 -30.70 22.65
CA ASP A 65 15.42 -31.66 22.49
C ASP A 65 14.61 -31.43 21.21
N ILE A 66 14.73 -30.26 20.58
CA ILE A 66 13.97 -29.92 19.37
C ILE A 66 14.75 -30.39 18.13
N PRO A 67 14.13 -31.17 17.23
CA PRO A 67 14.80 -31.66 16.03
C PRO A 67 15.11 -30.53 15.04
N THR A 68 16.26 -30.64 14.38
CA THR A 68 16.77 -29.64 13.41
C THR A 68 15.79 -29.38 12.26
N ALA A 69 15.04 -30.40 11.83
CA ALA A 69 14.03 -30.25 10.79
C ALA A 69 12.87 -29.32 11.21
N ALA A 70 12.45 -29.38 12.48
CA ALA A 70 11.41 -28.50 13.01
C ALA A 70 11.91 -27.06 13.16
N ILE A 71 13.15 -26.90 13.62
CA ILE A 71 13.83 -25.60 13.69
C ILE A 71 13.91 -24.97 12.30
N GLN A 72 14.37 -25.73 11.30
CA GLN A 72 14.48 -25.24 9.93
C GLN A 72 13.12 -24.83 9.35
N ALA A 73 12.08 -25.65 9.58
CA ALA A 73 10.73 -25.36 9.08
C ALA A 73 10.14 -24.09 9.72
N ASP A 74 10.30 -23.90 11.03
CA ASP A 74 9.82 -22.69 11.68
C ASP A 74 10.67 -21.47 11.28
N LEU A 75 12.00 -21.59 11.17
CA LEU A 75 12.87 -20.52 10.67
C LEU A 75 12.54 -20.11 9.23
N GLN A 76 12.15 -21.05 8.36
CA GLN A 76 11.68 -20.71 7.01
C GLN A 76 10.37 -19.89 7.05
N ARG A 77 9.54 -20.13 8.08
CA ARG A 77 8.25 -19.45 8.29
C ARG A 77 8.39 -18.10 8.97
N THR A 78 9.29 -17.97 9.94
CA THR A 78 9.49 -16.77 10.77
C THR A 78 10.58 -15.85 10.22
N GLY A 79 11.65 -16.41 9.66
CA GLY A 79 12.83 -15.68 9.17
C GLY A 79 13.75 -15.14 10.27
N SER A 80 13.50 -15.43 11.54
CA SER A 80 14.24 -14.89 12.70
C SER A 80 14.38 -15.95 13.79
N VAL A 81 15.58 -16.01 14.37
CA VAL A 81 15.92 -16.94 15.47
C VAL A 81 15.11 -16.60 16.72
N GLU A 82 15.02 -15.32 17.05
CA GLU A 82 14.32 -14.81 18.23
C GLU A 82 12.84 -15.19 18.21
N THR A 83 12.20 -15.06 17.03
CA THR A 83 10.79 -15.43 16.86
C THR A 83 10.60 -16.95 17.00
N THR A 84 11.55 -17.74 16.49
CA THR A 84 11.50 -19.20 16.62
C THR A 84 11.76 -19.67 18.06
N VAL A 85 12.60 -18.97 18.81
CA VAL A 85 12.80 -19.19 20.25
C VAL A 85 11.52 -18.88 21.03
N ASP A 86 10.86 -17.75 20.78
CA ASP A 86 9.59 -17.40 21.42
C ASP A 86 8.50 -18.43 21.10
N ASN A 87 8.41 -18.91 19.86
CA ASN A 87 7.49 -19.99 19.48
C ASN A 87 7.79 -21.29 20.23
N ALA A 88 9.06 -21.69 20.30
CA ALA A 88 9.47 -22.90 21.02
C ALA A 88 9.13 -22.84 22.51
N LEU A 89 9.29 -21.66 23.14
CA LEU A 89 8.92 -21.45 24.55
C LEU A 89 7.41 -21.46 24.77
N ARG A 90 6.64 -20.87 23.85
CA ARG A 90 5.16 -20.81 23.95
C ARG A 90 4.51 -22.17 23.81
N ASP A 91 4.95 -22.94 22.83
CA ASP A 91 4.31 -24.20 22.46
C ASP A 91 4.99 -25.41 23.14
N GLY A 92 6.07 -25.18 23.89
CA GLY A 92 6.89 -26.24 24.49
C GLY A 92 7.64 -27.10 23.46
N GLY A 93 7.80 -26.59 22.24
CA GLY A 93 8.36 -27.29 21.09
C GLY A 93 8.02 -26.58 19.77
N LEU A 94 8.52 -27.12 18.65
CA LEU A 94 8.20 -26.60 17.31
C LEU A 94 7.37 -27.61 16.52
N PRO A 95 6.41 -27.15 15.69
CA PRO A 95 5.61 -28.05 14.88
C PRO A 95 6.48 -28.78 13.87
N LEU A 96 6.40 -30.12 13.86
CA LEU A 96 7.14 -30.94 12.91
C LEU A 96 6.62 -30.68 11.49
N PRO A 97 7.49 -30.40 10.50
CA PRO A 97 7.04 -30.30 9.12
C PRO A 97 6.47 -31.64 8.64
N PRO A 98 5.45 -31.64 7.77
CA PRO A 98 4.96 -32.88 7.17
C PRO A 98 6.10 -33.57 6.42
N PRO A 99 6.16 -34.92 6.42
CA PRO A 99 7.20 -35.65 5.71
C PRO A 99 7.10 -35.33 4.22
N ILE A 100 8.09 -34.61 3.71
CA ILE A 100 8.36 -34.52 2.27
C ILE A 100 8.75 -35.92 1.83
N ALA A 101 7.86 -36.61 1.12
CA ALA A 101 8.21 -37.84 0.41
C ALA A 101 9.40 -37.53 -0.49
N SER A 102 10.57 -38.05 -0.12
CA SER A 102 11.80 -37.87 -0.87
C SER A 102 11.60 -38.45 -2.27
N GLN A 103 11.46 -37.58 -3.27
CA GLN A 103 11.71 -37.99 -4.66
C GLN A 103 13.22 -38.21 -4.76
N GLN A 104 13.65 -39.44 -4.52
CA GLN A 104 14.98 -39.89 -4.88
C GLN A 104 15.15 -39.71 -6.39
N GLY A 105 16.06 -38.82 -6.77
CA GLY A 105 16.38 -38.56 -8.17
C GLY A 105 17.05 -39.79 -8.80
N SER A 106 16.48 -40.26 -9.90
CA SER A 106 17.23 -41.00 -10.93
C SER A 106 17.78 -39.97 -11.93
N PRO A 107 19.06 -40.03 -12.33
CA PRO A 107 19.60 -39.11 -13.32
C PRO A 107 19.42 -39.73 -14.70
N ASN A 108 18.36 -39.38 -15.43
CA ASN A 108 18.48 -39.19 -16.88
C ASN A 108 17.22 -38.67 -17.57
N ALA A 109 17.51 -37.98 -18.67
CA ALA A 109 16.66 -37.70 -19.84
C ALA A 109 15.65 -36.54 -19.73
N ASN A 110 15.95 -35.53 -20.54
CA ASN A 110 15.04 -34.60 -21.20
C ASN A 110 13.58 -35.07 -21.23
N ALA A 111 12.71 -34.34 -20.53
CA ALA A 111 11.31 -34.24 -20.88
C ALA A 111 10.77 -32.88 -20.41
N ASN A 112 10.31 -32.08 -21.37
CA ASN A 112 9.37 -30.99 -21.16
C ASN A 112 8.32 -31.41 -20.13
N ASN A 113 8.26 -30.73 -18.98
CA ASN A 113 7.26 -31.05 -17.97
C ASN A 113 6.48 -29.81 -17.53
N ASN A 114 5.35 -29.64 -18.21
CA ASN A 114 4.16 -29.00 -17.69
C ASN A 114 3.70 -29.80 -16.45
N SER A 115 4.11 -29.37 -15.26
CA SER A 115 3.77 -30.03 -14.00
C SER A 115 2.33 -29.71 -13.59
N PRO A 116 1.44 -30.70 -13.33
CA PRO A 116 0.14 -30.45 -12.76
C PRO A 116 0.33 -30.19 -11.26
N ASN A 117 0.39 -28.91 -10.91
CA ASN A 117 0.39 -28.46 -9.53
C ASN A 117 -0.94 -28.87 -8.87
N VAL A 118 -0.97 -30.00 -8.15
CA VAL A 118 -2.05 -30.36 -7.22
C VAL A 118 -1.91 -29.48 -5.98
N SER A 119 -2.15 -28.18 -6.19
CA SER A 119 -2.65 -27.33 -5.14
C SER A 119 -4.09 -27.75 -4.90
N SER A 120 -4.40 -28.15 -3.67
CA SER A 120 -5.79 -28.19 -3.20
C SER A 120 -6.30 -26.76 -3.19
N SER A 121 -6.57 -26.24 -4.39
CA SER A 121 -7.24 -24.99 -4.63
C SER A 121 -8.64 -25.19 -4.08
N ARG A 122 -8.90 -24.58 -2.92
CA ARG A 122 -10.27 -24.16 -2.65
C ARG A 122 -10.67 -23.42 -3.91
N LYS A 123 -11.57 -23.99 -4.69
CA LYS A 123 -12.08 -23.42 -5.94
C LYS A 123 -12.77 -22.12 -5.56
N SER A 124 -11.99 -21.06 -5.37
CA SER A 124 -12.55 -19.74 -5.21
C SER A 124 -13.25 -19.47 -6.53
N PRO A 125 -14.57 -19.23 -6.52
CA PRO A 125 -15.31 -18.96 -7.75
C PRO A 125 -14.54 -17.92 -8.56
N SER A 126 -14.24 -18.27 -9.81
CA SER A 126 -13.56 -17.38 -10.74
C SER A 126 -14.53 -16.26 -11.08
N HIS A 127 -14.46 -15.15 -10.34
CA HIS A 127 -15.23 -13.97 -10.65
C HIS A 127 -14.42 -13.12 -11.64
N PRO A 128 -14.96 -12.82 -12.84
CA PRO A 128 -14.25 -12.01 -13.82
C PRO A 128 -14.07 -10.56 -13.35
N ASN A 129 -14.88 -10.07 -12.42
CA ASN A 129 -14.83 -8.69 -11.92
C ASN A 129 -15.07 -8.59 -10.40
N LEU A 130 -14.44 -7.60 -9.77
CA LEU A 130 -14.62 -7.32 -8.34
C LEU A 130 -16.07 -6.99 -7.96
N VAL A 131 -16.80 -6.32 -8.85
CA VAL A 131 -18.23 -6.02 -8.70
C VAL A 131 -19.05 -7.29 -8.49
N GLN A 132 -18.78 -8.33 -9.27
CA GLN A 132 -19.49 -9.61 -9.15
C GLN A 132 -19.06 -10.41 -7.93
N ARG A 133 -17.76 -10.35 -7.58
CA ARG A 133 -17.23 -11.00 -6.38
C ARG A 133 -17.87 -10.45 -5.10
N TYR A 134 -18.08 -9.13 -5.05
CA TYR A 134 -18.60 -8.45 -3.87
C TYR A 134 -20.09 -8.08 -3.97
N LYS A 135 -20.77 -8.45 -5.07
CA LYS A 135 -22.19 -8.16 -5.32
C LYS A 135 -22.51 -6.67 -5.12
N ILE A 136 -21.67 -5.80 -5.70
CA ILE A 136 -21.76 -4.35 -5.56
C ILE A 136 -22.78 -3.83 -6.57
N ASP A 137 -23.76 -3.07 -6.09
CA ASP A 137 -24.72 -2.39 -6.96
C ASP A 137 -24.06 -1.18 -7.63
N VAL A 138 -23.87 -1.27 -8.95
CA VAL A 138 -23.15 -0.27 -9.75
C VAL A 138 -23.90 1.06 -9.82
N GLN A 139 -25.22 1.03 -9.64
CA GLN A 139 -26.10 2.20 -9.66
C GLN A 139 -26.13 2.94 -8.31
N GLN A 140 -25.48 2.40 -7.29
CA GLN A 140 -25.39 3.06 -6.00
C GLN A 140 -24.24 4.07 -6.04
N ASP A 141 -24.57 5.33 -6.32
CA ASP A 141 -23.62 6.44 -6.18
C ASP A 141 -23.31 6.67 -4.69
N THR A 142 -22.36 5.91 -4.16
CA THR A 142 -21.73 6.22 -2.88
C THR A 142 -20.67 7.30 -3.10
N ASP A 143 -21.10 8.54 -3.29
CA ASP A 143 -20.17 9.69 -3.40
C ASP A 143 -19.64 10.14 -2.03
N GLN A 144 -20.20 9.59 -0.93
CA GLN A 144 -19.72 9.84 0.42
C GLN A 144 -18.66 8.81 0.83
N GLU A 145 -17.44 9.28 1.07
CA GLU A 145 -16.36 8.45 1.61
C GLU A 145 -16.75 7.93 3.01
N PRO A 146 -16.75 6.61 3.24
CA PRO A 146 -17.08 6.08 4.55
C PRO A 146 -16.02 6.50 5.59
N PRO A 147 -16.43 6.83 6.82
CA PRO A 147 -15.53 7.35 7.83
C PRO A 147 -14.40 6.37 8.12
N LYS A 148 -13.16 6.89 8.17
CA LYS A 148 -11.94 6.12 8.48
C LYS A 148 -11.77 5.91 9.98
N VAL A 149 -12.85 5.51 10.67
CA VAL A 149 -12.85 5.25 12.11
C VAL A 149 -13.00 3.75 12.35
N TRP A 150 -12.21 3.23 13.29
CA TRP A 150 -12.29 1.84 13.69
C TRP A 150 -13.37 1.68 14.75
N GLU A 151 -14.49 1.10 14.36
CA GLU A 151 -15.62 0.87 15.26
C GLU A 151 -15.27 -0.10 16.39
N ALA A 152 -15.82 0.14 17.58
CA ALA A 152 -15.57 -0.66 18.77
C ALA A 152 -16.20 -2.06 18.66
N SER A 153 -17.41 -2.15 18.08
CA SER A 153 -18.09 -3.44 17.90
C SER A 153 -17.63 -4.17 16.63
N PRO A 154 -17.46 -5.50 16.69
CA PRO A 154 -16.96 -6.30 15.57
C PRO A 154 -17.90 -6.23 14.35
N ASP A 155 -19.21 -6.22 14.56
CA ASP A 155 -20.18 -6.20 13.47
C ASP A 155 -20.17 -4.86 12.71
N LYS A 156 -20.15 -3.74 13.44
CA LYS A 156 -20.05 -2.41 12.83
C LYS A 156 -18.75 -2.23 12.07
N ARG A 157 -17.67 -2.76 12.60
CA ARG A 157 -16.37 -2.76 11.91
C ARG A 157 -16.39 -3.58 10.62
N GLN A 158 -17.09 -4.72 10.60
CA GLN A 158 -17.24 -5.49 9.36
C GLN A 158 -18.07 -4.70 8.33
N GLU A 159 -19.15 -4.05 8.76
CA GLU A 159 -19.98 -3.19 7.90
C GLU A 159 -19.16 -2.03 7.32
N THR A 160 -18.40 -1.30 8.13
CA THR A 160 -17.59 -0.17 7.65
C THR A 160 -16.50 -0.63 6.67
N LEU A 161 -15.87 -1.76 6.92
CA LEU A 161 -14.89 -2.34 5.99
C LEU A 161 -15.51 -2.79 4.67
N ARG A 162 -16.75 -3.32 4.68
CA ARG A 162 -17.48 -3.66 3.45
C ARG A 162 -17.80 -2.40 2.64
N LYS A 163 -18.41 -1.39 3.28
CA LYS A 163 -18.71 -0.10 2.64
C LYS A 163 -17.47 0.56 2.04
N ARG A 164 -16.33 0.50 2.74
CA ARG A 164 -15.06 1.05 2.23
C ARG A 164 -14.52 0.30 1.02
N LYS A 165 -14.66 -1.03 0.99
CA LYS A 165 -14.28 -1.84 -0.17
C LYS A 165 -15.20 -1.53 -1.36
N GLU A 166 -16.50 -1.42 -1.13
CA GLU A 166 -17.48 -1.05 -2.15
C GLU A 166 -17.17 0.31 -2.77
N PHE A 167 -16.97 1.33 -1.93
CA PHE A 167 -16.56 2.67 -2.33
C PHE A 167 -15.29 2.65 -3.19
N MET A 168 -14.24 1.94 -2.75
CA MET A 168 -12.98 1.84 -3.47
C MET A 168 -13.15 1.18 -4.85
N VAL A 169 -13.97 0.13 -4.96
CA VAL A 169 -14.22 -0.54 -6.24
C VAL A 169 -14.98 0.37 -7.20
N LEU A 170 -15.98 1.10 -6.72
CA LEU A 170 -16.72 2.06 -7.54
C LEU A 170 -15.84 3.21 -8.00
N GLN A 171 -15.04 3.80 -7.11
CA GLN A 171 -14.09 4.86 -7.44
C GLN A 171 -13.05 4.39 -8.47
N ALA A 172 -12.49 3.19 -8.29
CA ALA A 172 -11.54 2.60 -9.23
C ALA A 172 -12.17 2.41 -10.62
N ARG A 173 -13.45 2.02 -10.67
CA ARG A 173 -14.20 1.89 -11.93
C ARG A 173 -14.44 3.23 -12.60
N LYS A 174 -14.88 4.26 -11.86
CA LYS A 174 -15.06 5.63 -12.38
C LYS A 174 -13.75 6.13 -13.00
N LYS A 175 -12.63 5.99 -12.29
CA LYS A 175 -11.29 6.37 -12.75
C LYS A 175 -10.83 5.60 -13.99
N LEU A 176 -11.10 4.29 -14.05
CA LEU A 176 -10.74 3.46 -15.21
C LEU A 176 -11.51 3.89 -16.47
N MET A 177 -12.79 4.22 -16.33
CA MET A 177 -13.61 4.71 -17.46
C MET A 177 -13.08 6.04 -17.99
N GLU A 178 -12.76 6.98 -17.11
CA GLU A 178 -12.18 8.28 -17.49
C GLU A 178 -10.83 8.10 -18.22
N GLN A 179 -9.98 7.20 -17.73
CA GLN A 179 -8.70 6.89 -18.40
C GLN A 179 -8.91 6.29 -19.80
N GLN A 180 -9.92 5.44 -19.98
CA GLN A 180 -10.23 4.87 -21.29
C GLN A 180 -10.73 5.95 -22.26
N GLN A 181 -11.60 6.86 -21.82
CA GLN A 181 -12.08 7.98 -22.63
C GLN A 181 -10.94 8.93 -23.01
N LYS A 182 -10.05 9.26 -22.06
CA LYS A 182 -8.86 10.09 -22.32
C LYS A 182 -7.94 9.45 -23.36
N LYS A 183 -7.66 8.15 -23.26
CA LYS A 183 -6.85 7.43 -24.26
C LYS A 183 -7.48 7.46 -25.65
N GLN A 184 -8.80 7.23 -25.75
CA GLN A 184 -9.51 7.30 -27.03
C GLN A 184 -9.48 8.71 -27.65
N ASN A 185 -9.55 9.76 -26.83
CA ASN A 185 -9.44 11.14 -27.32
C ASN A 185 -8.02 11.46 -27.81
N ILE A 186 -6.99 11.01 -27.07
CA ILE A 186 -5.58 11.17 -27.47
C ILE A 186 -5.31 10.43 -28.79
N GLU A 187 -5.79 9.20 -28.93
CA GLU A 187 -5.66 8.40 -30.16
C GLU A 187 -6.40 9.00 -31.36
N GLN A 188 -7.42 9.85 -31.14
CA GLN A 188 -8.12 10.56 -32.21
C GLN A 188 -7.42 11.86 -32.65
N GLN A 189 -6.61 12.48 -31.79
CA GLN A 189 -5.83 13.67 -32.14
C GLN A 189 -4.55 13.35 -32.93
N ASP A 190 -3.94 12.16 -32.72
CA ASP A 190 -2.73 11.76 -33.45
C ASP A 190 -2.97 11.33 -34.91
N VAL A 191 -4.22 11.13 -35.34
CA VAL A 191 -4.53 10.66 -36.71
C VAL A 191 -4.86 11.81 -37.67
N GLN A 192 -4.95 13.06 -37.20
CA GLN A 192 -5.29 14.24 -38.03
C GLN A 192 -4.19 15.32 -38.07
N GLY A 193 -2.99 15.04 -37.54
CA GLY A 193 -1.85 15.96 -37.46
C GLY A 193 -0.78 15.82 -38.55
N SER A 194 -1.01 15.05 -39.63
CA SER A 194 -0.03 14.85 -40.70
C SER A 194 -0.47 15.48 -42.04
N SER A 195 -0.70 16.78 -42.07
CA SER A 195 -0.67 17.57 -43.32
C SER A 195 -0.59 19.06 -43.04
N SER A 196 0.45 19.71 -43.59
CA SER A 196 0.71 21.17 -43.66
C SER A 196 0.90 21.88 -42.31
N THR A 197 2.02 22.57 -42.05
CA THR A 197 2.23 23.91 -42.60
C THR A 197 3.71 24.29 -42.55
N THR A 198 4.29 24.51 -43.72
CA THR A 198 5.43 25.40 -43.94
C THR A 198 4.97 26.85 -43.76
N ALA A 199 5.82 27.69 -43.17
CA ALA A 199 5.71 29.15 -43.03
C ALA A 199 4.77 29.68 -41.94
N ALA A 200 5.35 30.27 -40.89
CA ALA A 200 5.51 31.72 -40.82
C ALA A 200 6.16 32.10 -39.49
N ILE A 201 7.24 32.87 -39.59
CA ILE A 201 7.82 33.67 -38.52
C ILE A 201 6.80 34.76 -38.17
N PRO A 202 6.46 34.97 -36.88
CA PRO A 202 6.14 36.30 -36.40
C PRO A 202 7.27 36.77 -35.49
N VAL A 203 8.08 37.67 -36.05
CA VAL A 203 8.83 38.67 -35.31
C VAL A 203 7.83 39.41 -34.42
N SER A 204 8.03 39.33 -33.11
CA SER A 204 7.54 40.33 -32.18
C SER A 204 8.57 40.51 -31.09
N THR A 205 9.54 41.36 -31.39
CA THR A 205 10.39 42.05 -30.43
C THR A 205 9.50 42.68 -29.35
N LYS A 206 9.68 42.28 -28.09
CA LYS A 206 9.41 43.15 -26.96
C LYS A 206 10.48 42.93 -25.90
N GLU A 207 11.19 44.02 -25.67
CA GLU A 207 12.39 44.14 -24.85
C GLU A 207 12.07 43.94 -23.37
N GLY A 208 13.01 43.29 -22.68
CA GLY A 208 13.47 43.67 -21.34
C GLY A 208 12.51 43.52 -20.17
N GLN A 209 12.42 42.31 -19.62
CA GLN A 209 12.50 42.12 -18.16
C GLN A 209 12.91 40.67 -17.84
N GLU A 210 14.04 40.53 -17.17
CA GLU A 210 14.64 39.28 -16.73
C GLU A 210 13.82 38.72 -15.56
N ASP A 211 12.84 37.88 -15.84
CA ASP A 211 12.30 36.94 -14.85
C ASP A 211 12.78 35.55 -15.28
N GLU A 212 13.83 35.04 -14.63
CA GLU A 212 14.31 33.67 -14.84
C GLU A 212 13.17 32.68 -14.51
N GLU A 213 12.51 32.15 -15.54
CA GLU A 213 11.56 31.05 -15.38
C GLU A 213 12.31 29.82 -14.85
N LYS A 214 12.23 29.60 -13.53
CA LYS A 214 12.81 28.42 -12.88
C LYS A 214 12.26 27.17 -13.53
N THR A 215 13.15 26.36 -14.08
CA THR A 215 12.80 25.08 -14.71
C THR A 215 12.45 24.06 -13.62
N PHE A 216 11.73 22.99 -13.94
CA PHE A 216 11.32 21.94 -12.99
C PHE A 216 12.44 21.45 -12.05
N GLU A 217 13.69 21.41 -12.53
CA GLU A 217 14.87 21.00 -11.74
C GLU A 217 15.37 22.06 -10.74
N ASP A 218 15.08 23.35 -10.98
CA ASP A 218 15.46 24.48 -10.11
C ASP A 218 14.34 24.90 -9.15
N MET A 219 13.12 24.40 -9.34
CA MET A 219 11.99 24.74 -8.48
C MET A 219 12.03 23.92 -7.17
N SER A 220 11.87 24.62 -6.04
CA SER A 220 11.82 23.97 -4.73
C SER A 220 10.54 23.14 -4.57
N VAL A 221 10.57 22.11 -3.71
CA VAL A 221 9.42 21.20 -3.48
C VAL A 221 8.15 21.96 -3.07
N ASP A 222 8.29 23.05 -2.33
CA ASP A 222 7.18 23.90 -1.90
C ASP A 222 6.59 24.69 -3.08
N GLU A 223 7.44 25.15 -4.00
CA GLU A 223 7.05 25.85 -5.23
C GLU A 223 6.36 24.91 -6.21
N LEU A 224 6.80 23.65 -6.34
CA LEU A 224 6.08 22.66 -7.14
C LEU A 224 4.67 22.39 -6.59
N ASN A 225 4.48 22.47 -5.27
CA ASN A 225 3.20 22.19 -4.61
C ASN A 225 2.17 23.32 -4.74
N THR A 226 2.58 24.53 -5.11
CA THR A 226 1.66 25.62 -5.43
C THR A 226 1.17 25.56 -6.88
N LEU A 227 1.89 24.86 -7.77
CA LEU A 227 1.49 24.68 -9.16
C LEU A 227 0.30 23.73 -9.29
N SER A 228 -0.56 24.02 -10.27
CA SER A 228 -1.62 23.09 -10.66
C SER A 228 -1.02 21.78 -11.21
N PRO A 229 -1.73 20.64 -11.09
CA PRO A 229 -1.22 19.35 -11.58
C PRO A 229 -0.85 19.34 -13.07
N GLU A 230 -1.59 20.10 -13.89
CA GLU A 230 -1.32 20.23 -15.32
C GLU A 230 -0.06 21.06 -15.58
N GLN A 231 0.11 22.21 -14.91
CA GLN A 231 1.33 23.02 -15.04
C GLN A 231 2.60 22.26 -14.63
N ARG A 232 2.52 21.47 -13.56
CA ARG A 232 3.66 20.65 -13.11
C ARG A 232 4.02 19.58 -14.15
N ARG A 233 3.01 19.00 -14.80
CA ARG A 233 3.22 17.99 -15.85
C ARG A 233 3.89 18.61 -17.08
N ASP A 234 3.43 19.77 -17.50
CA ASP A 234 3.98 20.47 -18.68
C ASP A 234 5.44 20.85 -18.45
N GLN A 235 5.77 21.36 -17.26
CA GLN A 235 7.16 21.63 -16.90
C GLN A 235 8.05 20.37 -16.89
N MET A 236 7.51 19.24 -16.42
CA MET A 236 8.24 17.96 -16.44
C MET A 236 8.48 17.46 -17.88
N LEU A 237 7.49 17.64 -18.77
CA LEU A 237 7.64 17.28 -20.19
C LEU A 237 8.68 18.18 -20.87
N GLN A 238 8.66 19.47 -20.59
CA GLN A 238 9.63 20.42 -21.12
C GLN A 238 11.07 20.11 -20.64
N ALA A 239 11.23 19.67 -19.40
CA ALA A 239 12.52 19.21 -18.87
C ALA A 239 13.03 17.95 -19.60
N LEU A 240 12.13 17.01 -19.91
CA LEU A 240 12.47 15.80 -20.68
C LEU A 240 12.90 16.16 -22.12
N GLU A 241 12.18 17.05 -22.78
CA GLU A 241 12.53 17.50 -24.14
C GLU A 241 13.91 18.16 -24.18
N ARG A 242 14.22 19.02 -23.20
CA ARG A 242 15.55 19.64 -23.04
C ARG A 242 16.65 18.60 -22.85
N ARG A 243 16.41 17.60 -22.00
CA ARG A 243 17.36 16.50 -21.77
C ARG A 243 17.58 15.63 -23.02
N THR A 244 16.58 15.49 -23.88
CA THR A 244 16.72 14.76 -25.15
C THR A 244 17.36 15.56 -26.27
N SER A 245 17.27 16.89 -26.23
CA SER A 245 17.83 17.81 -27.23
C SER A 245 19.25 18.27 -26.92
N SER A 246 19.73 18.05 -25.69
CA SER A 246 21.11 18.35 -25.26
C SER A 246 22.09 17.18 -25.42
N SER A 247 21.68 16.07 -26.04
CA SER A 247 22.53 14.90 -26.35
C SER A 247 22.71 14.72 -27.84
#